data_AF-A0AAQ1RUZ7-F1
#
_entry.id   AF-A0AAQ1RUZ7-F1
#
_cell.length_a   1.000
_cell.length_b   1.000
_cell.length_c   1.000
_cell.angle_alpha   90.00
_cell.angle_beta   90.00
_cell.angle_gamma   90.00
#
_symmetry.space_group_name_H-M   'P 1'
#
loop_
_entity.id
_entity.type
_entity.pdbx_description
1 polymer ?
#
loop_
_entity_poly.entity_id
_entity_poly.type
_entity_poly.pdbx_seq_one_letter_code
_entity_poly.pdbx_strand_id
1 'polypeptide(L)'
;MKDLLKLVRECKEELDALGIEYRTVRNWTVNTRSQRRWGQCKVVSSDVFDINISVRLLADQVSDTAAKDTIIHELLHTVEGCLKHTGKWKALAEKVNRAYPQYHIKRATTEEEKGFEKTARTYHKNYKITCTKCGSSVYRQKASKVVLHPEQFRCRICGGKFVVEKQ
;
A
#
# COMPACT_ATOMS: atom_id res chain seq x y z
N MET A 1 15.44 -15.11 9.96
CA MET A 1 14.26 -14.23 9.81
C MET A 1 14.25 -13.30 11.00
N LYS A 2 14.08 -12.00 10.77
CA LYS A 2 14.04 -10.99 11.83
C LYS A 2 12.88 -11.21 12.79
N ASP A 3 13.11 -10.87 14.04
CA ASP A 3 12.07 -10.83 15.06
C ASP A 3 11.21 -9.57 14.88
N LEU A 4 9.96 -9.74 14.45
CA LEU A 4 9.01 -8.65 14.28
C LEU A 4 8.78 -7.89 15.59
N LEU A 5 8.64 -8.59 16.72
CA LEU A 5 8.31 -7.96 18.00
C LEU A 5 9.45 -7.12 18.53
N LYS A 6 10.71 -7.55 18.28
CA LYS A 6 11.89 -6.74 18.54
C LYS A 6 11.84 -5.42 17.75
N LEU A 7 11.63 -5.48 16.43
CA LEU A 7 11.56 -4.27 15.59
C LEU A 7 10.40 -3.36 15.99
N VAL A 8 9.24 -3.92 16.34
CA VAL A 8 8.08 -3.16 16.81
C VAL A 8 8.41 -2.40 18.09
N ARG A 9 9.07 -3.04 19.05
CA ARG A 9 9.49 -2.38 20.30
C ARG A 9 10.42 -1.21 20.03
N GLU A 10 11.43 -1.39 19.19
CA GLU A 10 12.37 -0.31 18.82
C GLU A 10 11.64 0.85 18.11
N CYS A 11 10.69 0.56 17.20
CA CYS A 11 9.90 1.61 16.54
C CYS A 11 9.00 2.36 17.53
N LYS A 12 8.45 1.67 18.52
CA LYS A 12 7.63 2.29 19.57
C LYS A 12 8.47 3.22 20.44
N GLU A 13 9.65 2.77 20.87
CA GLU A 13 10.61 3.57 21.64
C GLU A 13 10.98 4.87 20.88
N GLU A 14 11.20 4.78 19.56
CA GLU A 14 11.46 5.95 18.70
C GLU A 14 10.26 6.90 18.59
N LEU A 15 9.03 6.39 18.50
CA LEU A 15 7.82 7.22 18.49
C LEU A 15 7.54 7.86 19.85
N ASP A 16 7.77 7.12 20.94
CA ASP A 16 7.62 7.58 22.32
C ASP A 16 8.62 8.72 22.61
N ALA A 17 9.87 8.59 22.15
CA ALA A 17 10.89 9.64 22.25
C ALA A 17 10.51 10.93 21.50
N LEU A 18 9.65 10.83 20.49
CA LEU A 18 9.08 11.97 19.77
C LEU A 18 7.75 12.46 20.35
N GLY A 19 7.24 11.85 21.42
CA GLY A 19 5.93 12.16 21.98
C GLY A 19 4.78 11.91 20.99
N ILE A 20 4.88 10.87 20.16
CA ILE A 20 3.84 10.49 19.21
C ILE A 20 2.97 9.40 19.83
N GLU A 21 1.78 9.79 20.28
CA GLU A 21 0.81 8.87 20.88
C GLU A 21 0.07 8.05 19.80
N TYR A 22 0.47 6.79 19.67
CA TYR A 22 -0.21 5.77 18.86
C TYR A 22 -1.23 4.99 19.72
N ARG A 23 -2.26 4.43 19.08
CA ARG A 23 -3.32 3.67 19.77
C ARG A 23 -2.96 2.19 19.92
N THR A 24 -3.79 1.45 20.66
CA THR A 24 -3.54 0.04 20.98
C THR A 24 -3.54 -0.84 19.74
N VAL A 25 -2.42 -1.52 19.50
CA VAL A 25 -2.33 -2.60 18.52
C VAL A 25 -2.47 -3.92 19.26
N ARG A 26 -3.62 -4.59 19.07
CA ARG A 26 -3.96 -5.86 19.71
C ARG A 26 -3.10 -7.00 19.18
N ASN A 27 -2.94 -7.10 17.86
CA ASN A 27 -2.17 -8.16 17.23
C ASN A 27 -1.15 -7.62 16.25
N TRP A 28 0.06 -8.17 16.33
CA TRP A 28 1.11 -8.08 15.33
C TRP A 28 1.25 -9.44 14.66
N THR A 29 1.08 -9.48 13.33
CA THR A 29 1.16 -10.74 12.58
C THR A 29 2.08 -10.63 11.38
N VAL A 30 2.68 -11.76 11.00
CA VAL A 30 3.49 -11.86 9.78
C VAL A 30 2.59 -12.35 8.65
N ASN A 31 2.51 -11.57 7.57
CA ASN A 31 1.73 -11.91 6.39
C ASN A 31 2.62 -12.59 5.34
N THR A 32 2.46 -13.90 5.19
CA THR A 32 3.21 -14.72 4.23
C THR A 32 2.60 -14.71 2.82
N ARG A 33 1.38 -14.20 2.66
CA ARG A 33 0.62 -14.25 1.40
C ARG A 33 0.68 -12.94 0.62
N SER A 34 0.95 -11.82 1.29
CA SER A 34 0.95 -10.50 0.66
C SER A 34 2.17 -10.33 -0.25
N GLN A 35 1.92 -10.36 -1.56
CA GLN A 35 2.94 -10.10 -2.57
C GLN A 35 3.08 -8.61 -2.93
N ARG A 36 2.07 -7.79 -2.58
CA ARG A 36 1.93 -6.41 -3.10
C ARG A 36 1.84 -5.31 -2.04
N ARG A 37 1.62 -5.68 -0.78
CA ARG A 37 1.53 -4.74 0.34
C ARG A 37 2.60 -5.09 1.36
N TRP A 38 3.33 -4.08 1.80
CA TRP A 38 4.40 -4.18 2.77
C TRP A 38 3.87 -4.34 4.19
N GLY A 39 2.81 -3.60 4.51
CA GLY A 39 2.10 -3.68 5.78
C GLY A 39 0.62 -3.42 5.58
N GLN A 40 -0.14 -3.61 6.64
CA GLN A 40 -1.53 -3.17 6.74
C GLN A 40 -1.94 -3.02 8.21
N CYS A 41 -2.42 -1.83 8.53
CA CYS A 41 -3.20 -1.51 9.71
C CYS A 41 -4.70 -1.74 9.45
N LYS A 42 -5.37 -2.44 10.36
CA LYS A 42 -6.82 -2.71 10.33
C LYS A 42 -7.46 -2.24 11.63
N VAL A 43 -8.47 -1.38 11.51
CA VAL A 43 -9.34 -0.99 12.63
C VAL A 43 -10.18 -2.20 13.05
N VAL A 44 -10.09 -2.59 14.33
CA VAL A 44 -10.91 -3.64 14.95
C VAL A 44 -12.09 -3.02 15.67
N SER A 45 -11.85 -1.96 16.44
CA SER A 45 -12.84 -1.10 17.10
C SER A 45 -12.27 0.32 17.19
N SER A 46 -13.01 1.27 17.78
CA SER A 46 -12.68 2.71 17.79
C SER A 46 -11.21 3.04 18.07
N ASP A 47 -10.56 2.32 18.98
CA ASP A 47 -9.17 2.57 19.40
C ASP A 47 -8.26 1.34 19.34
N VAL A 48 -8.75 0.24 18.77
CA VAL A 48 -8.01 -1.04 18.73
C VAL A 48 -7.74 -1.44 17.29
N PHE A 49 -6.49 -1.76 17.02
CA PHE A 49 -6.00 -2.08 15.67
C PHE A 49 -5.32 -3.44 15.64
N ASP A 50 -5.33 -4.10 14.49
CA ASP A 50 -4.43 -5.19 14.16
C ASP A 50 -3.47 -4.72 13.05
N ILE A 51 -2.18 -5.01 13.19
CA ILE A 51 -1.19 -4.71 12.16
C ILE A 51 -0.56 -6.01 11.65
N ASN A 52 -0.43 -6.12 10.33
CA ASN A 52 0.37 -7.17 9.71
C ASN A 52 1.49 -6.59 8.86
N ILE A 53 2.65 -7.26 8.88
CA ILE A 53 3.83 -6.92 8.09
C ILE A 53 4.14 -8.08 7.15
N SER A 54 4.48 -7.78 5.90
CA SER A 54 4.87 -8.78 4.92
C SER A 54 6.12 -9.53 5.38
N VAL A 55 6.09 -10.87 5.30
CA VAL A 55 7.24 -11.73 5.59
C VAL A 55 8.49 -11.33 4.78
N ARG A 56 8.29 -10.76 3.58
CA ARG A 56 9.37 -10.30 2.71
C ARG A 56 10.29 -9.31 3.42
N LEU A 57 9.75 -8.39 4.22
CA LEU A 57 10.54 -7.38 4.93
C LEU A 57 11.33 -7.94 6.13
N LEU A 58 10.92 -9.12 6.62
CA LEU A 58 11.54 -9.80 7.75
C LEU A 58 12.60 -10.82 7.31
N ALA A 59 12.88 -10.92 6.01
CA ALA A 59 13.97 -11.73 5.51
C ALA A 59 15.33 -11.13 5.91
N ASP A 60 16.32 -11.96 6.24
CA ASP A 60 17.58 -11.52 6.87
C ASP A 60 18.44 -10.64 5.97
N GLN A 61 18.31 -10.81 4.65
CA GLN A 61 19.01 -10.02 3.63
C GLN A 61 18.41 -8.63 3.42
N VAL A 62 17.20 -8.37 3.92
CA VAL A 62 16.54 -7.06 3.81
C VAL A 62 17.04 -6.18 4.96
N SER A 63 17.16 -4.87 4.79
CA SER A 63 17.55 -3.99 5.89
C SER A 63 16.47 -3.90 6.98
N ASP A 64 16.87 -3.74 8.24
CA ASP A 64 15.93 -3.48 9.34
C ASP A 64 15.13 -2.20 9.08
N THR A 65 15.79 -1.17 8.55
CA THR A 65 15.17 0.10 8.13
C THR A 65 13.98 -0.11 7.20
N ALA A 66 14.06 -1.02 6.21
CA ALA A 66 12.94 -1.27 5.30
C ALA A 66 11.69 -1.82 6.03
N ALA A 67 11.90 -2.68 7.03
CA ALA A 67 10.85 -3.20 7.89
C ALA A 67 10.33 -2.13 8.85
N LYS A 68 11.22 -1.40 9.54
CA LYS A 68 10.88 -0.35 10.51
C LYS A 68 10.14 0.83 9.87
N ASP A 69 10.54 1.28 8.69
CA ASP A 69 9.79 2.26 7.89
C ASP A 69 8.31 1.86 7.75
N THR A 70 8.08 0.58 7.47
CA THR A 70 6.74 0.03 7.26
C THR A 70 6.00 -0.09 8.59
N ILE A 71 6.66 -0.56 9.65
CA ILE A 71 6.09 -0.65 11.00
C ILE A 71 5.64 0.74 11.49
N ILE A 72 6.50 1.75 11.36
CA ILE A 72 6.17 3.13 11.75
C ILE A 72 5.03 3.67 10.90
N HIS A 73 5.04 3.44 9.57
CA HIS A 73 3.94 3.82 8.69
C HIS A 73 2.58 3.29 9.20
N GLU A 74 2.51 2.01 9.56
CA GLU A 74 1.28 1.40 10.06
C GLU A 74 0.93 1.85 11.48
N LEU A 75 1.92 2.10 12.36
CA LEU A 75 1.70 2.69 13.68
C LEU A 75 1.10 4.09 13.59
N LEU A 76 1.60 4.92 12.67
CA LEU A 76 1.06 6.26 12.45
C LEU A 76 -0.42 6.25 12.01
N HIS A 77 -0.89 5.18 11.37
CA HIS A 77 -2.32 5.02 11.06
C HIS A 77 -3.20 4.81 12.29
N THR A 78 -2.62 4.37 13.41
CA THR A 78 -3.36 4.21 14.67
C THR A 78 -3.56 5.53 15.40
N VAL A 79 -2.79 6.58 15.06
CA VAL A 79 -2.93 7.90 15.66
C VAL A 79 -4.28 8.51 15.26
N GLU A 80 -4.94 9.16 16.21
CA GLU A 80 -6.23 9.81 15.94
C GLU A 80 -6.14 10.82 14.79
N GLY A 81 -7.06 10.70 13.83
CA GLY A 81 -7.10 11.54 12.62
C GLY A 81 -6.14 11.11 11.50
N CYS A 82 -5.40 10.00 11.67
CA CYS A 82 -4.32 9.60 10.76
C CYS A 82 -4.65 8.38 9.89
N LEU A 83 -5.93 8.03 9.70
CA LEU A 83 -6.35 6.94 8.81
C LEU A 83 -6.05 7.19 7.32
N LYS A 84 -5.77 8.45 6.94
CA LYS A 84 -5.37 8.85 5.59
C LYS A 84 -3.96 9.44 5.64
N HIS A 85 -3.19 9.29 4.57
CA HIS A 85 -1.83 9.83 4.41
C HIS A 85 -1.76 11.36 4.21
N THR A 86 -2.67 12.11 4.83
CA THR A 86 -2.86 13.56 4.68
C THR A 86 -2.88 14.24 6.04
N GLY A 87 -2.69 15.56 6.07
CA GLY A 87 -2.79 16.34 7.30
C GLY A 87 -1.84 15.82 8.39
N LYS A 88 -2.41 15.45 9.55
CA LYS A 88 -1.68 15.00 10.73
C LYS A 88 -0.76 13.81 10.46
N TRP A 89 -1.21 12.80 9.68
CA TRP A 89 -0.36 11.64 9.35
C TRP A 89 0.92 12.07 8.63
N LYS A 90 0.79 12.97 7.63
CA LYS A 90 1.93 13.46 6.85
C LYS A 90 2.90 14.25 7.73
N ALA A 91 2.38 15.13 8.58
CA ALA A 91 3.19 15.92 9.51
C ALA A 91 3.97 15.03 10.50
N LEU A 92 3.35 13.96 10.99
CA LEU A 92 4.01 12.98 11.87
C LEU A 92 5.08 12.17 11.13
N ALA A 93 4.80 11.69 9.93
CA ALA A 93 5.80 10.99 9.11
C ALA A 93 7.02 11.88 8.85
N GLU A 94 6.81 13.16 8.52
CA GLU A 94 7.89 14.13 8.36
C GLU A 94 8.64 14.41 9.67
N LYS A 95 7.94 14.45 10.81
CA LYS A 95 8.56 14.59 12.13
C LYS A 95 9.51 13.42 12.41
N VAL A 96 9.09 12.20 12.13
CA VAL A 96 9.93 10.99 12.30
C VAL A 96 11.13 11.05 11.36
N ASN A 97 10.92 11.31 10.06
CA ASN A 97 12.02 11.37 9.08
C ASN A 97 13.06 12.45 9.42
N ARG A 98 12.64 13.60 9.99
CA ARG A 98 13.59 14.65 10.44
C ARG A 98 14.41 14.23 11.65
N ALA A 99 13.81 13.50 12.58
CA ALA A 99 14.49 13.05 13.80
C ALA A 99 15.41 11.84 13.55
N TYR A 100 15.04 10.99 12.60
CA TYR A 100 15.72 9.74 12.28
C TYR A 100 16.01 9.68 10.77
N PRO A 101 17.14 10.24 10.31
CA PRO A 101 17.46 10.38 8.88
C PRO A 101 17.58 9.05 8.11
N GLN A 102 17.69 7.92 8.81
CA GLN A 102 17.63 6.59 8.19
C GLN A 102 16.25 6.25 7.62
N TYR A 103 15.18 6.86 8.15
CA TYR A 103 13.81 6.58 7.73
C TYR A 103 13.35 7.45 6.57
N HIS A 104 12.50 6.85 5.74
CA HIS A 104 11.94 7.46 4.55
C HIS A 104 10.44 7.19 4.48
N ILE A 105 9.74 7.45 5.59
CA ILE A 105 8.31 7.16 5.75
C ILE A 105 7.51 8.06 4.80
N LYS A 106 6.79 7.42 3.88
CA LYS A 106 5.95 8.08 2.87
C LYS A 106 4.73 7.23 2.53
N ARG A 107 3.81 7.80 1.75
CA ARG A 107 2.54 7.16 1.37
C ARG A 107 2.71 5.83 0.63
N ALA A 108 3.66 5.76 -0.30
CA ALA A 108 3.88 4.59 -1.14
C ALA A 108 5.37 4.45 -1.44
N THR A 109 5.89 3.23 -1.32
CA THR A 109 7.28 2.87 -1.63
C THR A 109 7.31 1.86 -2.76
N THR A 110 8.38 1.89 -3.55
CA THR A 110 8.63 0.88 -4.59
C THR A 110 9.27 -0.37 -4.00
N GLU A 111 9.53 -1.38 -4.83
CA GLU A 111 10.24 -2.60 -4.42
C GLU A 111 11.72 -2.30 -4.20
N GLU A 112 12.30 -1.50 -5.09
CA GLU A 112 13.70 -1.06 -5.08
C GLU A 112 14.04 -0.30 -3.79
N GLU A 113 13.15 0.61 -3.36
CA GLU A 113 13.30 1.34 -2.10
C GLU A 113 13.23 0.45 -0.85
N LYS A 114 12.68 -0.76 -0.99
CA LYS A 114 12.65 -1.78 0.07
C LYS A 114 13.77 -2.83 -0.09
N GLY A 115 14.70 -2.62 -1.03
CA GLY A 115 15.83 -3.51 -1.27
C GLY A 115 15.49 -4.74 -2.12
N PHE A 116 14.40 -4.72 -2.87
CA PHE A 116 14.03 -5.79 -3.79
C PHE A 116 14.29 -5.39 -5.24
N GLU A 117 14.66 -6.37 -6.05
CA GLU A 117 14.67 -6.18 -7.49
C GLU A 117 13.27 -5.83 -7.99
N LYS A 118 13.23 -4.88 -8.93
CA LYS A 118 11.98 -4.49 -9.58
C LYS A 118 11.41 -5.68 -10.33
N THR A 119 10.24 -6.16 -9.90
CA THR A 119 9.52 -7.11 -10.75
C THR A 119 8.99 -6.38 -11.98
N ALA A 120 9.53 -6.71 -13.16
CA ALA A 120 9.02 -6.21 -14.42
C ALA A 120 7.55 -6.61 -14.56
N ARG A 121 6.66 -5.61 -14.61
CA ARG A 121 5.22 -5.84 -14.75
C ARG A 121 4.87 -5.86 -16.23
N THR A 122 4.61 -7.04 -16.77
CA THR A 122 4.02 -7.16 -18.11
C THR A 122 2.53 -6.82 -18.04
N TYR A 123 2.13 -5.73 -18.67
CA TYR A 123 0.72 -5.43 -18.87
C TYR A 123 0.20 -6.23 -20.06
N HIS A 124 -0.58 -7.27 -19.78
CA HIS A 124 -1.16 -8.10 -20.84
C HIS A 124 -2.43 -7.45 -21.38
N LYS A 125 -2.50 -7.26 -22.70
CA LYS A 125 -3.64 -6.63 -23.40
C LYS A 125 -4.78 -7.64 -23.65
N ASN A 126 -5.24 -8.35 -22.62
CA ASN A 126 -6.18 -9.47 -22.76
C ASN A 126 -7.54 -9.11 -23.37
N TYR A 127 -7.97 -7.86 -23.27
CA TYR A 127 -9.24 -7.38 -23.79
C TYR A 127 -9.05 -6.05 -24.50
N LYS A 128 -9.62 -5.89 -25.69
CA LYS A 128 -9.71 -4.64 -26.43
C LYS A 128 -11.15 -4.14 -26.43
N ILE A 129 -11.35 -2.91 -25.99
CA ILE A 129 -12.67 -2.26 -25.96
C ILE A 129 -12.66 -1.20 -27.05
N THR A 130 -13.59 -1.30 -28.00
CA THR A 130 -13.65 -0.40 -29.18
C THR A 130 -15.01 0.29 -29.22
N CYS A 131 -15.02 1.61 -29.43
CA CYS A 131 -16.25 2.34 -29.65
C CYS A 131 -16.80 2.06 -31.04
N THR A 132 -18.07 1.68 -31.13
CA THR A 132 -18.72 1.35 -32.41
C THR A 132 -19.03 2.57 -33.27
N LYS A 133 -18.95 3.79 -32.72
CA LYS A 133 -19.26 5.03 -33.44
C LYS A 133 -18.01 5.77 -33.91
N CYS A 134 -17.03 5.99 -33.05
CA CYS A 134 -15.81 6.75 -33.38
C CYS A 134 -14.54 5.90 -33.50
N GLY A 135 -14.61 4.58 -33.29
CA GLY A 135 -13.47 3.68 -33.43
C GLY A 135 -12.40 3.77 -32.32
N SER A 136 -12.53 4.70 -31.37
CA SER A 136 -11.57 4.82 -30.25
C SER A 136 -11.44 3.50 -29.48
N SER A 137 -10.22 3.06 -29.20
CA SER A 137 -9.98 1.79 -28.51
C SER A 137 -9.09 1.91 -27.27
N VAL A 138 -9.34 1.05 -26.29
CA VAL A 138 -8.55 0.93 -25.05
C VAL A 138 -8.38 -0.54 -24.67
N TYR A 139 -7.25 -0.89 -24.06
CA TYR A 139 -6.95 -2.26 -23.64
C TYR A 139 -7.14 -2.46 -22.13
N ARG A 140 -7.61 -3.64 -21.72
CA ARG A 140 -7.72 -4.09 -20.33
C ARG A 140 -7.05 -5.45 -20.15
N GLN A 141 -6.32 -5.62 -19.06
CA GLN A 141 -5.78 -6.94 -18.67
C GLN A 141 -6.83 -7.81 -17.96
N LYS A 142 -7.74 -7.20 -17.20
CA LYS A 142 -8.77 -7.89 -16.44
C LYS A 142 -10.13 -7.68 -17.07
N ALA A 143 -11.04 -8.64 -16.85
CA ALA A 143 -12.46 -8.50 -17.14
C ALA A 143 -13.11 -7.51 -16.15
N SER A 144 -12.83 -6.23 -16.32
CA SER A 144 -13.42 -5.14 -15.53
C SER A 144 -14.89 -4.93 -15.89
N LYS A 145 -15.62 -4.09 -15.15
CA LYS A 145 -17.06 -3.83 -15.41
C LYS A 145 -17.35 -3.47 -16.86
N VAL A 146 -16.51 -2.65 -17.50
CA VAL A 146 -16.69 -2.26 -18.91
C VAL A 146 -16.39 -3.40 -19.89
N VAL A 147 -15.60 -4.41 -19.49
CA VAL A 147 -15.38 -5.63 -20.29
C VAL A 147 -16.57 -6.59 -20.14
N LEU A 148 -17.08 -6.76 -18.92
CA LEU A 148 -18.17 -7.69 -18.61
C LEU A 148 -19.55 -7.16 -19.01
N HIS A 149 -19.75 -5.85 -18.89
CA HIS A 149 -21.01 -5.15 -19.10
C HIS A 149 -20.82 -3.88 -19.95
N PRO A 150 -20.27 -3.98 -21.18
CA PRO A 150 -19.98 -2.82 -22.03
C PRO A 150 -21.23 -1.97 -22.34
N GLU A 151 -22.42 -2.56 -22.31
CA GLU A 151 -23.71 -1.91 -22.52
C GLU A 151 -24.06 -0.86 -21.46
N GLN A 152 -23.46 -0.93 -20.27
CA GLN A 152 -23.64 0.05 -19.19
C GLN A 152 -22.77 1.30 -19.36
N PHE A 153 -21.84 1.29 -20.32
CA PHE A 153 -20.87 2.37 -20.53
C PHE A 153 -21.03 3.01 -21.90
N ARG A 154 -20.59 4.26 -22.02
CA ARG A 154 -20.60 5.02 -23.28
C ARG A 154 -19.25 5.68 -23.52
N CYS A 155 -18.91 5.85 -24.79
CA CYS A 155 -17.69 6.53 -25.18
C CYS A 155 -17.72 8.00 -24.72
N ARG A 156 -16.71 8.41 -23.95
CA ARG A 156 -16.58 9.80 -23.48
C ARG A 156 -16.45 10.81 -24.63
N ILE A 157 -15.91 10.38 -25.77
CA ILE A 157 -15.67 11.25 -26.93
C ILE A 157 -16.97 11.49 -27.71
N CYS A 158 -17.77 10.45 -27.96
CA CYS A 158 -18.88 10.54 -28.93
C CYS A 158 -20.23 9.98 -28.45
N GLY A 159 -20.30 9.48 -27.21
CA GLY A 159 -21.48 8.82 -26.64
C GLY A 159 -21.81 7.44 -27.23
N GLY A 160 -20.97 6.89 -28.10
CA GLY A 160 -21.20 5.59 -28.75
C GLY A 160 -21.13 4.40 -27.79
N LYS A 161 -21.73 3.28 -28.20
CA LYS A 161 -21.63 1.99 -27.50
C LYS A 161 -20.23 1.38 -27.67
N PHE A 162 -19.91 0.40 -26.83
CA PHE A 162 -18.66 -0.34 -26.87
C PHE A 162 -18.88 -1.79 -27.29
N VAL A 163 -17.91 -2.32 -28.03
CA VAL A 163 -17.72 -3.76 -28.26
C VAL A 163 -16.41 -4.20 -27.63
N VAL A 164 -16.34 -5.46 -27.20
CA VAL A 164 -15.17 -6.00 -26.48
C VAL A 164 -14.69 -7.27 -27.14
N GLU A 165 -13.39 -7.31 -27.44
CA GLU A 165 -12.71 -8.44 -28.06
C GLU A 165 -11.69 -9.00 -27.07
N LYS A 166 -11.73 -10.31 -26.81
CA LYS A 166 -10.67 -10.99 -26.06
C LYS A 166 -9.48 -11.22 -27.01
N GLN A 167 -8.27 -10.91 -26.56
CA GLN A 167 -7.02 -11.13 -27.29
C GLN A 167 -6.37 -12.44 -26.87
#